data_AF-A0A6N7CU46-F1
#
_entry.id   AF-A0A6N7CU46-F1
#
_cell.length_a   1.000
_cell.length_b   1.000
_cell.length_c   1.000
_cell.angle_alpha   90.00
_cell.angle_beta   90.00
_cell.angle_gamma   90.00
#
_symmetry.space_group_name_H-M   'P 1'
#
loop_
_entity.id
_entity.type
_entity.pdbx_description
1 polymer ?
#
loop_
_entity_poly.entity_id
_entity_poly.type
_entity_poly.pdbx_seq_one_letter_code
_entity_poly.pdbx_strand_id
1 'polypeptide(L)'
;MGWIDACQALTADAIDEGDLLPSIDPPAFARFVIAAFTGVRTVSQVLADCGDLERRVDEMWVLLLPGIMPAVRHQDIARIRAARATAVVVGEQTPA
;
A
#
# COMPACT_ATOMS: atom_id res chain seq x y z
N MET A 1 -11.86 -11.85 6.67
CA MET A 1 -10.45 -11.72 7.08
C MET A 1 -9.45 -11.81 5.92
N GLY A 2 -9.81 -12.38 4.75
CA GLY A 2 -8.83 -12.71 3.70
C GLY A 2 -7.96 -11.58 3.14
N TRP A 3 -8.32 -10.29 3.27
CA TRP A 3 -7.46 -9.19 2.83
C TRP A 3 -6.23 -8.97 3.72
N ILE A 4 -6.33 -9.22 5.02
CA ILE A 4 -5.17 -9.16 5.93
C ILE A 4 -4.22 -10.31 5.61
N ASP A 5 -4.77 -11.51 5.42
CA ASP A 5 -3.99 -12.71 5.10
C ASP A 5 -3.29 -12.57 3.74
N ALA A 6 -3.97 -12.03 2.73
CA ALA A 6 -3.38 -11.74 1.43
C ALA A 6 -2.26 -10.69 1.53
N CYS A 7 -2.47 -9.61 2.28
CA CYS A 7 -1.44 -8.60 2.48
C CYS A 7 -0.23 -9.16 3.24
N GLN A 8 -0.46 -10.05 4.20
CA GLN A 8 0.60 -10.75 4.91
C GLN A 8 1.40 -11.65 3.97
N ALA A 9 0.74 -12.44 3.12
CA ALA A 9 1.41 -13.29 2.13
C ALA A 9 2.27 -12.45 1.17
N LEU A 10 1.71 -11.38 0.59
CA LEU A 10 2.45 -10.46 -0.28
C LEU A 10 3.65 -9.82 0.43
N THR A 11 3.53 -9.54 1.73
CA THR A 11 4.63 -8.96 2.51
C THR A 11 5.74 -10.00 2.72
N ALA A 12 5.39 -11.26 2.98
CA ALA A 12 6.36 -12.33 3.11
C ALA A 12 7.11 -12.56 1.79
N ASP A 13 6.38 -12.66 0.68
CA ASP A 13 6.96 -12.81 -0.66
C ASP A 13 7.92 -11.66 -1.00
N ALA A 14 7.52 -10.41 -0.71
CA ALA A 14 8.35 -9.24 -0.93
C ALA A 14 9.60 -9.19 -0.03
N ILE A 15 9.57 -9.81 1.15
CA ILE A 15 10.78 -9.97 1.98
C ILE A 15 11.71 -11.01 1.35
N ASP A 16 11.17 -12.15 0.91
CA ASP A 16 11.94 -13.23 0.29
C ASP A 16 12.59 -12.78 -1.03
N GLU A 17 11.92 -11.92 -1.80
CA GLU A 17 12.45 -11.28 -3.02
C GLU A 17 13.45 -10.13 -2.75
N GLY A 18 13.58 -9.70 -1.49
CA GLY A 18 14.43 -8.57 -1.11
C GLY A 18 13.88 -7.20 -1.53
N ASP A 19 12.57 -7.11 -1.76
CA ASP A 19 11.83 -5.86 -2.00
C ASP A 19 11.62 -5.09 -0.69
N LEU A 20 11.43 -5.80 0.42
CA LEU A 20 11.23 -5.27 1.76
C LEU A 20 12.37 -5.65 2.72
N LEU A 21 12.49 -4.90 3.82
CA LEU A 21 13.48 -5.17 4.86
C LEU A 21 13.15 -6.47 5.61
N PRO A 22 14.15 -7.35 5.88
CA PRO A 22 13.93 -8.62 6.57
C PRO A 22 13.56 -8.47 8.05
N SER A 23 13.68 -7.28 8.61
CA SER A 23 13.28 -6.95 9.99
C SER A 23 11.78 -6.70 10.15
N ILE A 24 11.02 -6.68 9.05
CA ILE A 24 9.57 -6.45 9.08
C ILE A 24 8.86 -7.74 9.47
N ASP A 25 7.96 -7.64 10.45
CA ASP A 25 7.03 -8.72 10.80
C ASP A 25 5.81 -8.70 9.85
N PRO A 26 5.62 -9.69 8.96
CA PRO A 26 4.56 -9.64 7.95
C PRO A 26 3.13 -9.50 8.51
N PRO A 27 2.73 -10.24 9.57
CA PRO A 27 1.43 -10.06 10.21
C PRO A 27 1.23 -8.65 10.79
N ALA A 28 2.24 -8.07 11.44
CA ALA A 28 2.13 -6.72 11.99
C ALA A 28 2.05 -5.67 10.87
N PHE A 29 2.86 -5.81 9.83
CA PHE A 29 2.87 -4.90 8.70
C PHE A 29 1.55 -4.93 7.92
N ALA A 30 1.01 -6.12 7.64
CA ALA A 30 -0.29 -6.25 6.97
C ALA A 30 -1.42 -5.53 7.72
N ARG A 31 -1.49 -5.72 9.05
CA ARG A 31 -2.45 -5.02 9.92
C ARG A 31 -2.24 -3.51 9.89
N PHE A 32 -0.98 -3.07 9.95
CA PHE A 32 -0.62 -1.65 9.92
C PHE A 32 -1.02 -0.99 8.60
N VAL A 33 -0.70 -1.58 7.45
CA VAL A 33 -1.01 -1.02 6.12
C VAL A 33 -2.52 -0.84 5.94
N ILE A 34 -3.30 -1.86 6.33
CA ILE A 34 -4.76 -1.81 6.22
C ILE A 34 -5.33 -0.74 7.16
N ALA A 35 -4.82 -0.63 8.39
CA ALA A 35 -5.24 0.41 9.33
C ALA A 35 -4.89 1.82 8.83
N ALA A 36 -3.68 2.01 8.30
CA ALA A 36 -3.23 3.28 7.74
C ALA A 36 -4.10 3.71 6.54
N PHE A 37 -4.34 2.80 5.58
CA PHE A 37 -5.22 3.06 4.45
C PHE A 37 -6.65 3.38 4.90
N THR A 38 -7.18 2.65 5.88
CA THR A 38 -8.52 2.90 6.44
C THR A 38 -8.61 4.28 7.09
N GLY A 39 -7.58 4.69 7.83
CA GLY A 39 -7.49 6.03 8.41
C GLY A 39 -7.47 7.12 7.34
N VAL A 40 -6.63 6.96 6.32
CA VAL A 40 -6.55 7.87 5.16
C VAL A 40 -7.92 8.01 4.48
N ARG A 41 -8.60 6.89 4.21
CA ARG A 41 -9.92 6.86 3.60
C ARG A 41 -10.96 7.57 4.47
N THR A 42 -10.95 7.32 5.77
CA THR A 42 -11.90 7.92 6.72
C THR A 42 -11.75 9.44 6.75
N VAL A 43 -10.52 9.95 6.83
CA VAL A 43 -10.25 11.39 6.83
C VAL A 43 -10.66 12.03 5.49
N SER A 44 -10.34 11.39 4.37
CA SER A 44 -10.74 11.87 3.03
C SER A 44 -12.26 11.88 2.85
N GLN A 45 -12.96 10.85 3.35
CA GLN A 45 -14.42 10.79 3.31
C GLN A 45 -15.05 11.96 4.08
N VAL A 46 -14.53 12.27 5.28
CA VAL A 46 -15.08 13.34 6.12
C VAL A 46 -14.80 14.74 5.55
N LEU A 47 -13.61 14.97 4.99
CA LEU A 47 -13.17 16.31 4.57
C LEU A 47 -13.46 16.64 3.11
N ALA A 48 -13.55 15.62 2.25
CA ALA A 48 -13.59 15.81 0.80
C ALA A 48 -14.51 14.83 0.07
N ASP A 49 -15.34 14.06 0.79
CA ASP A 49 -16.20 13.01 0.22
C ASP A 49 -15.42 12.06 -0.71
N CYS A 50 -14.21 11.67 -0.28
CA CYS A 50 -13.24 10.88 -1.06
C CYS A 50 -12.68 11.55 -2.33
N GLY A 51 -12.97 12.83 -2.59
CA GLY A 51 -12.48 13.55 -3.76
C GLY A 51 -10.95 13.76 -3.79
N ASP A 52 -10.27 13.63 -2.64
CA ASP A 52 -8.81 13.71 -2.55
C ASP A 52 -8.12 12.38 -2.20
N LEU A 53 -8.87 11.27 -2.22
CA LEU A 53 -8.42 9.97 -1.71
C LEU A 53 -7.15 9.48 -2.40
N GLU A 54 -7.09 9.55 -3.73
CA GLU A 54 -5.94 9.04 -4.49
C GLU A 54 -4.63 9.71 -4.07
N ARG A 55 -4.67 11.05 -3.97
CA ARG A 55 -3.54 11.87 -3.51
C ARG A 55 -3.15 11.52 -2.08
N ARG A 56 -4.12 11.32 -1.18
CA ARG A 56 -3.82 10.99 0.22
C ARG A 56 -3.20 9.62 0.40
N VAL A 57 -3.63 8.65 -0.38
CA VAL A 57 -3.02 7.32 -0.36
C VAL A 57 -1.65 7.37 -1.02
N ASP A 58 -1.42 8.23 -2.02
CA ASP A 58 -0.08 8.45 -2.56
C ASP A 58 0.88 9.08 -1.54
N GLU A 59 0.43 10.11 -0.80
CA GLU A 59 1.15 10.70 0.33
C GLU A 59 1.49 9.65 1.41
N MET A 60 0.56 8.74 1.72
CA MET A 60 0.82 7.62 2.64
C MET A 60 1.99 6.77 2.16
N TRP A 61 2.03 6.39 0.87
CA TRP A 61 3.13 5.57 0.32
C TRP A 61 4.45 6.33 0.19
N VAL A 62 4.42 7.64 -0.07
CA VAL A 62 5.63 8.51 -0.01
C VAL A 62 6.34 8.37 1.33
N LEU A 63 5.56 8.37 2.40
CA LEU A 63 6.08 8.32 3.77
C LEU A 63 6.46 6.89 4.18
N LEU A 64 5.70 5.89 3.72
CA LEU A 64 5.88 4.51 4.15
C LEU A 64 7.03 3.78 3.44
N LEU A 65 7.13 3.90 2.10
CA LEU A 65 8.08 3.12 1.30
C LEU A 65 9.56 3.28 1.72
N PRO A 66 10.07 4.50 2.00
CA PRO A 66 11.46 4.67 2.44
C PRO A 66 11.78 3.94 3.75
N GLY A 67 10.79 3.73 4.61
CA GLY A 67 10.96 3.07 5.91
C GLY A 67 10.91 1.55 5.85
N ILE A 68 10.39 0.97 4.78
CA ILE A 68 10.18 -0.49 4.66
C ILE A 68 11.02 -1.13 3.55
N MET A 69 11.55 -0.34 2.61
CA MET A 69 12.39 -0.82 1.53
C MET A 69 13.89 -0.68 1.87
N PRO A 70 14.74 -1.62 1.42
CA PRO A 70 16.19 -1.45 1.48
C PRO A 70 16.65 -0.18 0.75
N ALA A 71 17.61 0.55 1.32
CA ALA A 71 18.11 1.82 0.76
C ALA A 71 18.57 1.72 -0.69
N VAL A 72 19.19 0.59 -1.07
CA VAL A 72 19.63 0.30 -2.45
C VAL A 72 18.48 0.29 -3.46
N ARG A 73 17.25 0.07 -3.01
CA ARG A 73 16.04 0.04 -3.85
C ARG A 73 15.24 1.33 -3.82
N HIS A 74 15.72 2.38 -3.13
CA HIS A 74 14.98 3.65 -3.05
C HIS A 74 14.79 4.32 -4.42
N GLN A 75 15.65 4.02 -5.39
CA GLN A 75 15.48 4.43 -6.79
C GLN A 75 14.19 3.89 -7.44
N ASP A 76 13.67 2.76 -6.97
CA ASP A 76 12.43 2.16 -7.48
C ASP A 76 11.15 2.77 -6.88
N ILE A 77 11.25 3.55 -5.80
CA ILE A 77 10.07 4.06 -5.07
C ILE A 77 9.15 4.87 -5.99
N ALA A 78 9.72 5.72 -6.84
CA ALA A 78 8.94 6.52 -7.79
C ALA A 78 8.18 5.63 -8.81
N ARG A 79 8.86 4.59 -9.31
CA ARG A 79 8.27 3.61 -10.26
C ARG A 79 7.14 2.82 -9.60
N ILE A 80 7.36 2.31 -8.40
CA ILE A 80 6.38 1.53 -7.63
C ILE A 80 5.13 2.37 -7.34
N ARG A 81 5.29 3.64 -6.96
CA ARG A 81 4.18 4.56 -6.76
C ARG A 81 3.40 4.85 -8.04
N ALA A 82 4.10 5.05 -9.15
CA ALA A 82 3.44 5.27 -10.44
C ALA A 82 2.63 4.04 -10.90
N ALA A 83 3.14 2.82 -10.66
CA ALA A 83 2.44 1.58 -11.01
C ALA A 83 1.13 1.38 -10.22
N ARG A 84 1.07 1.86 -8.98
CA ARG A 84 -0.16 1.81 -8.17
C ARG A 84 -1.32 2.56 -8.83
N ALA A 85 -1.07 3.71 -9.43
CA ALA A 85 -2.10 4.52 -10.09
C ALA A 85 -2.69 3.80 -11.32
N THR A 86 -1.92 2.92 -11.96
CA THR A 86 -2.34 2.17 -13.15
C THR A 86 -3.14 0.91 -12.81
N ALA A 87 -2.90 0.30 -11.64
CA ALA A 87 -3.60 -0.91 -11.21
C ALA A 87 -5.08 -0.69 -10.84
N VAL A 88 -5.52 0.54 -10.59
CA VAL A 88 -6.91 0.88 -10.23
C VAL A 88 -7.92 0.62 -11.37
N VAL A 89 -7.46 0.41 -12.61
CA VAL A 89 -8.37 0.25 -13.79
C VAL A 89 -8.82 -1.21 -14.04
N VAL A 90 -8.28 -2.23 -13.35
CA VAL A 90 -8.60 -3.65 -13.66
C VAL A 90 -9.73 -4.23 -12.78
N GLY A 91 -10.50 -3.39 -12.08
CA GLY A 91 -11.42 -3.84 -11.02
C GLY A 91 -12.93 -3.75 -11.26
N GLU A 92 -13.44 -3.11 -12.32
CA GLU A 92 -14.89 -2.92 -12.49
C GLU A 92 -15.37 -3.21 -13.92
N GLN A 93 -15.52 -4.50 -14.25
CA GLN A 93 -16.44 -4.97 -15.29
C GLN A 93 -17.01 -6.36 -14.93
N THR A 94 -18.26 -6.41 -14.44
CA THR A 94 -19.41 -7.16 -15.04
C THR A 94 -20.61 -7.19 -14.06
N PRO A 95 -21.85 -6.93 -14.54
CA PRO A 95 -23.01 -6.57 -13.71
C PRO A 95 -23.88 -7.78 -13.32
N ALA A 96 -24.83 -7.54 -12.42
CA ALA A 96 -26.09 -8.28 -12.31
C ALA A 96 -27.26 -7.30 -12.42
#